data_AF-A0A958EFQ6-F1
#
_entry.id   AF-A0A958EFQ6-F1
#
_cell.length_a   1.000
_cell.length_b   1.000
_cell.length_c   1.000
_cell.angle_alpha   90.00
_cell.angle_beta   90.00
_cell.angle_gamma   90.00
#
_symmetry.space_group_name_H-M   'P 1'
#
loop_
_entity.id
_entity.type
_entity.pdbx_description
1 polymer ?
#
loop_
_entity_poly.entity_id
_entity_poly.type
_entity_poly.pdbx_seq_one_letter_code
_entity_poly.pdbx_strand_id
1 'polypeptide(L)' 'PILLFDDIFGELDGNRIRLMLAQLSDIGQVFVTTTSRNFFDKVSDFETPTHYYEVSGKGRISPVTVH' A
#
# COMPACT_ATOMS: atom_id res chain seq x y z
N PRO A 1 -14.38 6.96 6.10
CA PRO A 1 -13.42 7.09 7.23
C PRO A 1 -11.99 7.08 6.67
N ILE A 2 -11.00 7.54 7.46
CA ILE A 2 -9.59 7.34 7.14
C ILE A 2 -9.11 6.10 7.90
N LEU A 3 -8.50 5.15 7.20
CA LEU A 3 -7.96 3.92 7.74
C LEU A 3 -6.43 3.94 7.62
N LEU A 4 -5.73 3.58 8.70
CA LEU A 4 -4.28 3.59 8.79
C LEU A 4 -3.80 2.19 9.15
N PHE A 5 -2.94 1.62 8.30
CA PHE A 5 -2.39 0.28 8.48
C PHE A 5 -0.87 0.33 8.48
N ASP A 6 -0.27 -0.02 9.62
CA ASP A 6 1.17 0.07 9.83
C ASP A 6 1.86 -1.29 9.80
N ASP A 7 2.66 -1.52 8.76
CA ASP A 7 3.53 -2.67 8.51
C ASP A 7 2.89 -4.06 8.67
N ILE A 8 1.59 -4.17 8.38
CA ILE A 8 0.83 -5.42 8.57
C ILE A 8 0.93 -6.41 7.40
N PHE A 9 1.51 -6.00 6.27
CA PHE A 9 1.46 -6.78 5.02
C PHE A 9 2.72 -7.63 4.76
N GLY A 10 3.71 -7.59 5.66
CA GLY A 10 4.97 -8.31 5.50
C GLY A 10 4.79 -9.84 5.33
N GLU A 11 3.84 -10.41 6.07
CA GLU A 11 3.58 -11.87 6.09
C GLU A 11 2.47 -12.32 5.12
N LEU A 12 1.82 -11.38 4.44
CA LEU A 12 0.71 -11.67 3.53
C LEU A 12 1.21 -11.88 2.09
N ASP A 13 0.64 -12.88 1.42
CA ASP A 13 0.80 -13.05 -0.03
C ASP A 13 0.01 -11.98 -0.80
N GLY A 14 0.35 -11.79 -2.08
CA GLY A 14 -0.26 -10.73 -2.88
C GLY A 14 -1.77 -10.87 -3.07
N ASN A 15 -2.30 -12.09 -3.11
CA ASN A 15 -3.75 -12.30 -3.26
C ASN A 15 -4.51 -11.88 -1.99
N ARG A 16 -3.98 -12.22 -0.81
CA ARG A 16 -4.55 -11.79 0.48
C ARG A 16 -4.49 -10.27 0.66
N ILE A 17 -3.36 -9.64 0.29
CA ILE A 17 -3.21 -8.18 0.30
C ILE A 17 -4.25 -7.54 -0.61
N ARG A 18 -4.41 -8.04 -1.84
CA ARG A 18 -5.37 -7.50 -2.82
C ARG A 18 -6.82 -7.56 -2.32
N LEU A 19 -7.24 -8.71 -1.80
CA LEU A 19 -8.60 -8.88 -1.27
C LEU A 19 -8.88 -7.95 -0.09
N MET A 20 -7.90 -7.81 0.81
CA MET A 20 -8.01 -6.93 1.97
C MET A 20 -8.09 -5.46 1.54
N LEU A 21 -7.20 -5.00 0.65
CA LEU A 21 -7.24 -3.63 0.15
C LEU A 21 -8.56 -3.33 -0.57
N ALA A 22 -9.05 -4.22 -1.43
CA ALA A 22 -10.33 -4.02 -2.12
C ALA A 22 -11.50 -3.80 -1.14
N GLN A 23 -11.60 -4.63 -0.09
CA GLN A 23 -12.64 -4.46 0.93
C GLN A 23 -12.49 -3.16 1.72
N LEU A 24 -11.26 -2.75 2.01
CA LEU A 24 -11.00 -1.53 2.79
C LEU A 24 -11.26 -0.26 1.96
N SER A 25 -10.95 -0.29 0.66
CA SER A 25 -11.23 0.80 -0.28
C SER A 25 -12.72 1.14 -0.36
N ASP A 26 -13.59 0.12 -0.29
CA ASP A 26 -15.04 0.31 -0.31
C ASP A 26 -15.57 0.99 0.98
N ILE A 27 -14.82 0.89 2.08
CA ILE A 27 -15.18 1.50 3.37
C ILE A 27 -14.71 2.97 3.44
N GLY A 28 -13.56 3.29 2.86
CA GLY A 28 -13.01 4.66 2.88
C GLY A 28 -11.57 4.77 2.38
N GLN A 29 -10.95 5.92 2.65
CA GLN A 29 -9.56 6.19 2.26
C GLN A 29 -8.59 5.39 3.13
N VAL A 30 -7.68 4.66 2.48
CA VAL A 30 -6.72 3.78 3.15
C VAL A 30 -5.29 4.32 2.99
N PHE A 31 -4.56 4.40 4.10
CA PHE A 31 -3.12 4.64 4.12
C PHE A 31 -2.42 3.40 4.65
N VAL A 32 -1.41 2.95 3.90
CA VAL A 32 -0.59 1.79 4.25
C VAL A 32 0.86 2.23 4.35
N THR A 33 1.51 1.87 5.44
CA THR A 33 2.96 1.95 5.59
C THR A 33 3.53 0.53 5.58
N THR A 34 4.66 0.34 4.91
CA THR A 34 5.39 -0.92 4.95
C THR A 34 6.86 -0.71 4.67
N THR A 35 7.70 -1.58 5.24
CA THR A 35 9.12 -1.66 4.93
C THR A 35 9.42 -2.63 3.77
N SER A 36 8.41 -3.37 3.31
CA SER A 36 8.55 -4.41 2.30
C SER A 36 8.72 -3.84 0.89
N ARG A 37 9.94 -3.93 0.35
CA ARG A 37 10.26 -3.41 -1.00
C ARG A 37 9.51 -4.10 -2.14
N ASN A 38 9.12 -5.36 -1.94
CA ASN A 38 8.34 -6.14 -2.91
C ASN A 38 6.83 -5.97 -2.74
N PHE A 39 6.37 -5.05 -1.87
CA PHE A 39 4.94 -4.81 -1.69
C PHE A 39 4.29 -4.36 -3.01
N PHE A 40 4.97 -3.51 -3.78
CA PHE A 40 4.49 -3.03 -5.07
C PHE A 40 4.28 -4.16 -6.08
N ASP A 41 5.19 -5.13 -6.12
CA ASP A 41 5.06 -6.32 -6.98
C ASP A 41 3.83 -7.16 -6.62
N LYS A 42 3.39 -7.11 -5.36
CA LYS A 42 2.20 -7.82 -4.87
C LYS A 42 0.89 -7.10 -5.21
N VAL A 43 0.94 -5.81 -5.57
CA VAL A 43 -0.23 -4.94 -5.82
C VAL A 43 -0.24 -4.31 -7.21
N SER A 44 0.62 -4.77 -8.13
CA SER A 44 0.73 -4.24 -9.50
C SER A 44 -0.60 -4.26 -10.26
N ASP A 45 -1.43 -5.28 -9.99
CA ASP A 45 -2.71 -5.50 -10.67
C ASP A 45 -3.90 -4.91 -9.88
N PHE A 46 -3.64 -3.99 -8.94
CA PHE A 46 -4.69 -3.38 -8.14
C PHE A 46 -5.39 -2.28 -8.95
N GLU A 47 -6.60 -2.56 -9.44
CA GLU A 47 -7.37 -1.68 -10.33
C GLU A 47 -7.87 -0.38 -9.67
N THR A 48 -7.67 -0.20 -8.36
CA THR A 48 -8.07 1.02 -7.65
C THR A 48 -6.99 2.09 -7.80
N PRO A 49 -7.34 3.36 -8.10
CA PRO A 49 -6.38 4.45 -8.15
C PRO A 49 -5.54 4.51 -6.87
N THR A 50 -4.24 4.27 -7.01
CA THR A 50 -3.31 4.16 -5.87
C THR A 50 -2.15 5.12 -6.06
N HIS A 51 -1.79 5.84 -5.00
CA HIS A 51 -0.65 6.74 -4.97
C HIS A 51 0.43 6.17 -4.07
N TYR A 52 1.65 6.13 -4.57
CA TYR A 52 2.79 5.55 -3.87
C TYR A 52 3.78 6.64 -3.46
N TYR A 53 4.31 6.49 -2.24
CA TYR A 53 5.25 7.43 -1.66
C TYR A 53 6.40 6.66 -1.02
N GLU A 54 7.62 7.11 -1.26
CA GLU A 54 8.81 6.64 -0.58
C GLU A 54 9.16 7.60 0.55
N VAL A 55 9.45 7.06 1.73
CA VAL A 55 10.00 7.80 2.86
C VAL A 55 11.49 7.50 2.95
N SER A 56 12.34 8.52 2.81
CA SER A 56 13.80 8.40 2.79
C SER A 56 14.48 9.32 3.81
N GLY A 57 15.65 8.89 4.31
CA GLY A 57 16.48 9.69 5.21
C GLY A 57 15.73 10.19 6.45
N LYS A 58 15.88 11.48 6.78
CA LYS A 58 15.25 12.17 7.93
C LYS A 58 13.75 12.44 7.71
N GLY A 59 12.98 11.46 7.23
CA GLY A 59 11.53 11.58 7.03
C GLY A 59 11.10 12.36 5.78
N ARG A 60 11.94 12.41 4.74
CA ARG A 60 11.59 13.10 3.49
C ARG A 60 10.69 12.19 2.65
N ILE A 61 9.57 12.73 2.17
CA ILE A 61 8.57 11.99 1.39
C ILE A 61 8.66 12.41 -0.08
N SER A 62 8.68 11.44 -0.99
CA SER A 62 8.66 11.66 -2.45
C SER A 62 7.66 10.73 -3.13
N PRO A 63 6.88 11.22 -4.12
CA PRO A 63 5.99 10.36 -4.90
C PRO A 63 6.79 9.37 -5.75
N VAL A 64 6.26 8.17 -5.93
CA VAL A 64 6.85 7.10 -6.75
C VAL A 64 5.91 6.82 -7.92
N THR A 65 6.45 6.84 -9.14
CA THR A 65 5.74 6.32 -10.31
C THR A 65 6.00 4.83 -10.38
N VAL A 66 4.96 4.03 -10.16
CA VAL A 66 5.02 2.58 -10.38
C VAL A 66 4.51 2.34 -11.81
N HIS A 67 5.33 1.69 -12.63
CA HIS A 67 5.05 1.37 -14.04
C HIS A 67 4.45 -0.02 -14.17
#